data_AF-A0A4R9AS92-F1
#
_entry.id   AF-A0A4R9AS92-F1
#
_cell.length_a   1.000
_cell.length_b   1.000
_cell.length_c   1.000
_cell.angle_alpha   90.00
_cell.angle_beta   90.00
_cell.angle_gamma   90.00
#
_symmetry.space_group_name_H-M   'P 1'
#
loop_
_entity.id
_entity.type
_entity.pdbx_description
1 polymer ?
#
loop_
_entity_poly.entity_id
_entity_poly.type
_entity_poly.pdbx_seq_one_letter_code
_entity_poly.pdbx_strand_id
1 'polypeptide(L)'
;MNFWQRQSPRMGWNLDAYVLTDVEDVEEVLRWVEEQSRGRRFELFAETDDEPITSFESPRTTGLIRLLGSNPNVGVPAEIGRFDQI
;
A
#
# COMPACT_ATOMS: atom_id res chain seq x y z
N MET A 1 1.99 2.22 3.81
CA MET A 1 0.57 2.53 3.55
C MET A 1 0.30 2.39 2.07
N ASN A 2 -0.79 1.74 1.67
CA ASN A 2 -1.16 1.55 0.27
C ASN A 2 -2.56 2.11 0.02
N PHE A 3 -2.73 2.92 -1.03
CA PHE A 3 -4.04 3.32 -1.54
C PHE A 3 -4.26 2.70 -2.91
N TRP A 4 -5.43 2.07 -3.07
CA TRP A 4 -5.79 1.30 -4.23
C TRP A 4 -6.93 1.98 -4.98
N GLN A 5 -6.71 2.22 -6.27
CA GLN A 5 -7.73 2.74 -7.16
C GLN A 5 -7.83 1.89 -8.41
N ARG A 6 -9.07 1.64 -8.85
CA ARG A 6 -9.33 0.99 -10.12
C ARG A 6 -10.17 1.93 -10.98
N GLN A 7 -9.59 2.43 -12.08
CA GLN A 7 -10.26 3.38 -12.97
C GLN A 7 -11.43 2.74 -13.73
N SER A 8 -11.35 1.45 -14.05
CA SER A 8 -12.46 0.67 -14.63
C SER A 8 -12.30 -0.83 -14.35
N PRO A 9 -13.36 -1.65 -14.42
CA PRO A 9 -13.27 -3.09 -14.20
C PRO A 9 -12.33 -3.85 -15.15
N ARG A 10 -12.00 -3.25 -16.31
CA ARG A 10 -11.09 -3.84 -17.32
C ARG A 10 -9.63 -3.46 -17.09
N MET A 11 -9.34 -2.59 -16.13
CA MET A 11 -7.99 -2.15 -15.79
C MET A 11 -7.54 -2.77 -14.47
N GLY A 12 -6.22 -2.92 -14.33
CA GLY A 12 -5.60 -3.32 -13.08
C GLY A 12 -5.83 -2.28 -11.97
N TRP A 13 -5.51 -2.68 -10.75
CA TRP A 13 -5.44 -1.76 -9.63
C TRP A 13 -4.18 -0.91 -9.74
N ASN A 14 -4.35 0.40 -9.65
CA ASN A 14 -3.25 1.35 -9.45
C ASN A 14 -2.96 1.45 -7.94
N LEU A 15 -1.68 1.52 -7.61
CA LEU A 15 -1.18 1.62 -6.25
C LEU A 15 -0.46 2.96 -6.06
N ASP A 16 -0.91 3.73 -5.08
CA ASP A 16 -0.11 4.80 -4.48
C ASP A 16 0.35 4.35 -3.10
N ALA A 17 1.66 4.15 -2.95
CA ALA A 17 2.28 3.70 -1.70
C ALA A 17 3.01 4.85 -1.00
N TYR A 18 2.84 4.94 0.32
CA TYR A 18 3.45 5.94 1.17
C TYR A 18 4.08 5.29 2.39
N VAL A 19 5.23 5.82 2.81
CA VAL A 19 5.84 5.57 4.12
C VAL A 19 5.55 6.80 4.97
N LEU A 20 4.97 6.60 6.16
CA LEU A 20 4.71 7.66 7.12
C LEU A 20 5.77 7.54 8.21
N THR A 21 6.51 8.62 8.44
CA THR A 21 7.57 8.70 9.45
C THR A 21 7.30 9.88 10.36
N ASP A 22 7.96 9.89 11.52
CA ASP A 22 7.85 10.98 12.50
C ASP A 22 6.41 11.27 12.95
N VAL A 23 5.56 10.24 12.93
CA VAL A 23 4.18 10.32 13.44
C VAL A 23 4.18 10.20 14.96
N GLU A 24 3.36 11.00 15.62
CA GLU A 24 3.26 11.03 17.08
C GLU A 24 2.56 9.78 17.62
N ASP A 25 1.44 9.42 16.99
CA ASP A 25 0.63 8.29 17.41
C ASP A 25 -0.25 7.73 16.26
N VAL A 26 -1.03 6.70 16.59
CA VAL A 26 -1.93 6.05 15.64
C VAL A 26 -3.11 6.94 15.23
N GLU A 27 -3.54 7.89 16.07
CA GLU A 27 -4.64 8.79 15.73
C GLU A 27 -4.24 9.75 14.63
N GLU A 28 -3.01 10.27 14.67
CA GLU A 28 -2.43 11.06 13.58
C GLU A 28 -2.41 10.29 12.26
N VAL A 29 -1.96 9.04 12.30
CA VAL A 29 -1.94 8.15 11.12
C VAL A 29 -3.34 7.98 10.55
N LEU A 30 -4.36 7.74 11.39
CA LEU A 30 -5.74 7.54 10.96
C LEU A 30 -6.35 8.80 10.35
N ARG A 31 -6.10 9.97 10.94
CA ARG A 31 -6.52 11.26 10.38
C ARG A 31 -5.89 11.50 9.00
N TRP A 32 -4.59 11.24 8.87
CA TRP A 32 -3.91 11.36 7.59
C TRP A 32 -4.50 10.41 6.54
N VAL A 33 -4.83 9.16 6.92
CA VAL A 33 -5.49 8.20 6.02
C VAL A 33 -6.84 8.72 5.55
N GLU A 34 -7.65 9.27 6.45
CA GLU A 34 -8.97 9.79 6.09
C GLU A 34 -8.85 10.90 5.02
N GLU A 35 -7.92 11.83 5.23
CA GLU A 35 -7.64 12.93 4.30
C GLU A 35 -7.10 12.46 2.93
N GLN A 36 -6.15 11.51 2.93
CA GLN A 36 -5.47 11.07 1.70
C GLN A 36 -6.20 9.96 0.95
N SER A 37 -7.06 9.19 1.63
CA SER A 37 -7.79 8.09 1.01
C SER A 37 -8.68 8.61 -0.11
N ARG A 38 -9.35 9.75 0.08
CA ARG A 38 -10.35 10.30 -0.85
C ARG A 38 -11.40 9.23 -1.25
N GLY A 39 -11.77 8.37 -0.31
CA GLY A 39 -12.70 7.25 -0.52
C GLY A 39 -12.12 6.01 -1.21
N ARG A 40 -10.80 5.98 -1.50
CA ARG A 40 -10.11 4.82 -2.05
C ARG A 40 -9.98 3.71 -1.01
N ARG A 41 -9.91 2.46 -1.49
CA ARG A 41 -9.53 1.33 -0.64
C ARG A 41 -8.09 1.51 -0.20
N PHE A 42 -7.75 1.11 1.02
CA PHE A 42 -6.40 1.25 1.53
C PHE A 42 -5.97 0.05 2.36
N GLU A 43 -4.67 -0.01 2.65
CA GLU A 43 -4.06 -0.91 3.62
C GLU A 43 -3.02 -0.14 4.44
N LEU A 44 -3.19 -0.15 5.76
CA LEU A 44 -2.23 0.38 6.73
C LEU A 44 -1.36 -0.76 7.25
N PHE A 45 -0.06 -0.55 7.22
CA PHE A 45 0.94 -1.48 7.74
C PHE A 45 1.79 -0.76 8.78
N ALA A 46 2.19 -1.50 9.81
CA ALA A 46 3.30 -1.13 10.68
C ALA A 46 4.53 -1.97 10.30
N GLU A 47 5.69 -1.33 10.32
CA GLU A 47 6.97 -2.01 10.18
C GLU A 47 7.34 -2.71 11.50
N THR A 48 7.93 -3.90 11.41
CA THR A 48 8.31 -4.69 12.60
C THR A 48 9.67 -4.31 13.13
N ASP A 49 10.54 -3.86 12.23
CA ASP A 49 11.92 -3.51 12.52
C ASP A 49 12.16 -2.06 12.09
N ASP A 50 12.91 -1.33 12.92
CA ASP A 50 13.35 0.03 12.61
C ASP A 50 14.48 -0.03 11.57
N GLU A 51 14.11 0.19 10.30
CA GLU A 51 15.03 0.24 9.17
C GLU A 51 15.27 1.71 8.75
N PRO A 52 16.52 2.15 8.55
CA PRO A 52 16.78 3.51 8.09
C PRO A 52 16.11 3.82 6.76
N ILE A 53 15.63 5.05 6.59
CA ILE A 53 15.10 5.51 5.29
C ILE A 53 16.27 5.73 4.33
N THR A 54 16.35 4.92 3.28
CA THR A 54 17.37 4.99 2.22
C THR A 54 16.75 5.41 0.88
N SER A 55 17.57 5.49 -0.18
CA SER A 55 17.07 5.78 -1.53
C SER A 55 16.11 4.69 -2.01
N PHE A 56 15.22 5.05 -2.93
CA PHE A 56 14.27 4.11 -3.55
C PHE A 56 14.93 2.97 -4.32
N GLU A 57 16.21 3.11 -4.70
CA GLU A 57 16.98 2.07 -5.37
C GLU A 57 17.41 0.95 -4.42
N SER A 58 17.31 1.17 -3.11
CA SER A 58 17.57 0.18 -2.07
C SER A 58 16.26 -0.12 -1.35
N PRO A 59 15.52 -1.16 -1.77
CA PRO A 59 14.23 -1.49 -1.18
C PRO A 59 14.37 -1.81 0.31
N ARG A 60 13.42 -1.32 1.11
CA ARG A 60 13.28 -1.71 2.51
C ARG A 60 12.98 -3.21 2.61
N THR A 61 13.53 -3.87 3.62
CA THR A 61 13.39 -5.32 3.85
C THR A 61 12.67 -5.66 5.15
N THR A 62 12.35 -4.64 5.98
CA THR A 62 11.56 -4.79 7.21
C THR A 62 10.24 -5.51 7.00
N GLY A 63 9.88 -6.35 7.98
CA GLY A 63 8.60 -7.03 7.99
C GLY A 63 7.45 -6.05 8.11
N LEU A 64 6.31 -6.37 7.48
CA LEU A 64 5.10 -5.55 7.54
C LEU A 64 3.96 -6.32 8.20
N ILE A 65 3.34 -5.73 9.20
CA ILE A 65 2.08 -6.21 9.79
C ILE A 65 0.96 -5.29 9.31
N ARG A 66 -0.03 -5.85 8.62
CA ARG A 66 -1.24 -5.09 8.25
C ARG A 66 -2.09 -4.86 9.50
N LEU A 67 -2.28 -3.59 9.85
CA LEU A 67 -3.11 -3.18 10.97
C LEU A 67 -4.57 -2.98 10.56
N LEU A 68 -4.81 -2.36 9.40
CA LEU A 68 -6.14 -2.01 8.91
C LEU A 68 -6.26 -2.09 7.38
N GLY A 69 -7.49 -2.15 6.91
CA GLY A 69 -7.83 -2.17 5.49
C GLY A 69 -7.87 -3.58 4.89
N SER A 70 -7.90 -3.66 3.57
CA SER A 70 -8.06 -4.95 2.87
C SER A 70 -7.32 -4.95 1.54
N ASN A 71 -6.63 -6.05 1.25
CA ASN A 71 -6.03 -6.27 -0.05
C ASN A 71 -7.14 -6.36 -1.12
N PRO A 72 -7.13 -5.48 -2.13
CA PRO A 72 -8.20 -5.42 -3.13
C PRO A 72 -8.25 -6.63 -4.07
N ASN A 73 -7.19 -7.45 -4.07
CA ASN A 73 -7.07 -8.68 -4.85
C ASN A 73 -7.51 -9.93 -4.08
N VAL A 74 -7.91 -9.81 -2.80
CA VAL A 74 -8.40 -10.97 -2.04
C VAL A 74 -9.62 -11.57 -2.71
N GLY A 75 -9.52 -12.86 -3.07
CA GLY A 75 -10.60 -13.60 -3.73
C GLY A 75 -10.83 -13.23 -5.19
N VAL A 76 -9.96 -12.43 -5.80
CA VAL A 76 -10.09 -12.00 -7.21
C VAL A 76 -8.86 -12.45 -8.00
N PRO A 77 -9.02 -13.20 -9.10
CA PRO A 77 -7.91 -13.48 -10.02
C PRO A 77 -7.31 -12.18 -10.55
N ALA A 78 -6.01 -11.99 -10.36
CA ALA A 78 -5.27 -10.85 -10.88
C ALA A 78 -4.35 -11.31 -12.03
N GLU A 79 -4.41 -10.63 -13.16
CA GLU A 79 -3.49 -10.85 -14.28
C GLU A 79 -2.13 -10.23 -13.92
N ILE A 80 -1.09 -11.06 -13.81
CA ILE A 80 0.29 -10.64 -13.45
C ILE A 80 1.16 -10.33 -14.67
N GLY A 81 0.63 -10.51 -15.88
CA GLY A 81 1.30 -10.23 -17.15
C GLY A 81 0.77 -11.10 -18.29
N ARG A 82 0.94 -10.63 -19.52
CA ARG A 82 0.88 -11.46 -20.73
C ARG A 82 2.29 -11.71 -21.18
N PHE A 83 2.70 -12.96 -21.11
CA PHE A 83 4.01 -13.39 -21.56
C PHE A 83 3.83 -14.03 -22.93
N ASP A 84 4.29 -13.32 -23.96
CA ASP A 84 4.36 -13.91 -25.29
C ASP A 84 5.48 -14.96 -25.28
N GLN A 85 5.18 -16.18 -25.75
CA GLN A 85 6.23 -17.18 -26.00
C GLN A 85 7.07 -16.68 -27.18
N ILE A 86 8.37 -16.47 -26.91
CA ILE A 86 9.40 -16.21 -27.93
C ILE A 86 9.72 -17.51 -28.66
#